data_AF-A0A328FDM1-F1
#
_entry.id   AF-A0A328FDM1-F1
#
_cell.length_a   1.000
_cell.length_b   1.000
_cell.length_c   1.000
_cell.angle_alpha   90.00
_cell.angle_beta   90.00
_cell.angle_gamma   90.00
#
_symmetry.space_group_name_H-M   'P 1'
#
loop_
_entity.id
_entity.type
_entity.pdbx_description
1 polymer ?
#
loop_
_entity_poly.entity_id
_entity_poly.type
_entity_poly.pdbx_seq_one_letter_code
_entity_poly.pdbx_strand_id
1 'polypeptide(L)'
;MAQVTFYEKPGCINNTKQKKWLAAAGHVVTEKNILETQWTREKLLLYFGNKPVADWFNRTAPLVKSKTVIPESVNREEALDLMLKNPILIKRPLLRVEDERMQGFSVDAVHAWIGLDPSKGNETIVEELRKENLGLCPMLAKDTSCDEQKIS
;
A
#
# COMPACT_ATOMS: atom_id res chain seq x y z
N MET A 1 16.59 8.31 10.27
CA MET A 1 16.67 7.52 9.02
C MET A 1 16.11 6.13 9.30
N ALA A 2 15.21 5.63 8.46
CA ALA A 2 14.55 4.33 8.64
C ALA A 2 14.77 3.45 7.40
N GLN A 3 14.77 2.13 7.58
CA GLN A 3 14.87 1.14 6.50
C GLN A 3 13.48 0.60 6.17
N VAL A 4 12.89 1.10 5.08
CA VAL A 4 11.50 0.80 4.70
C VAL A 4 11.46 -0.29 3.65
N THR A 5 10.89 -1.46 3.98
CA THR A 5 10.45 -2.41 2.96
C THR A 5 9.07 -1.97 2.45
N PHE A 6 8.96 -1.70 1.16
CA PHE A 6 7.76 -1.18 0.51
C PHE A 6 7.19 -2.21 -0.46
N TYR A 7 6.10 -2.87 -0.09
CA TYR A 7 5.43 -3.85 -0.95
C TYR A 7 4.41 -3.15 -1.85
N GLU A 8 4.60 -3.29 -3.16
CA GLU A 8 3.76 -2.67 -4.18
C GLU A 8 3.44 -3.63 -5.33
N LYS A 9 2.55 -3.20 -6.22
CA LYS A 9 2.50 -3.74 -7.57
C LYS A 9 3.31 -2.81 -8.47
N PRO A 10 4.30 -3.31 -9.23
CA PRO A 10 5.05 -2.51 -10.19
C PRO A 10 4.13 -1.72 -11.13
N GLY A 11 4.52 -0.49 -11.45
CA GLY A 11 3.76 0.41 -12.34
C GLY A 11 2.68 1.26 -11.65
N CYS A 12 2.54 1.22 -10.32
CA CYS A 12 1.59 2.08 -9.62
C CYS A 12 2.15 3.50 -9.42
N ILE A 13 1.60 4.47 -10.15
CA ILE A 13 2.01 5.89 -10.11
C ILE A 13 2.04 6.45 -8.67
N ASN A 14 1.01 6.15 -7.86
CA ASN A 14 0.93 6.68 -6.50
C ASN A 14 2.02 6.09 -5.60
N ASN A 15 2.34 4.80 -5.77
CA ASN A 15 3.41 4.17 -5.01
C ASN A 15 4.78 4.76 -5.38
N THR A 16 5.03 5.08 -6.66
CA THR A 16 6.24 5.82 -7.08
C THR A 16 6.39 7.14 -6.32
N LYS A 17 5.31 7.92 -6.17
CA LYS A 17 5.33 9.19 -5.44
C LYS A 17 5.53 9.00 -3.94
N GLN A 18 4.87 8.01 -3.34
CA GLN A 18 5.04 7.66 -1.92
C GLN A 18 6.49 7.26 -1.61
N LYS A 19 7.10 6.41 -2.44
CA LYS A 19 8.52 6.03 -2.31
C LYS A 19 9.44 7.24 -2.46
N LYS A 20 9.15 8.14 -3.40
CA LYS A 20 9.90 9.40 -3.56
C LYS A 20 9.82 10.26 -2.30
N TRP A 21 8.65 10.34 -1.65
CA TRP A 21 8.50 11.07 -0.39
C TRP A 21 9.36 10.45 0.72
N LEU A 22 9.28 9.13 0.91
CA LEU A 22 10.11 8.43 1.89
C LEU A 22 11.61 8.70 1.67
N ALA A 23 12.07 8.65 0.41
CA ALA A 23 13.45 8.96 0.07
C ALA A 23 13.80 10.44 0.33
N ALA A 24 12.92 11.38 -0.03
CA ALA A 24 13.09 12.81 0.20
C ALA A 24 13.16 13.16 1.70
N ALA A 25 12.48 12.38 2.55
CA ALA A 25 12.58 12.49 4.00
C ALA A 25 13.84 11.84 4.61
N GLY A 26 14.69 11.25 3.77
CA GLY A 26 15.96 10.63 4.18
C GLY A 26 15.82 9.19 4.67
N HIS A 27 14.75 8.48 4.30
CA HIS A 27 14.63 7.03 4.51
C HIS A 27 15.20 6.24 3.34
N VAL A 28 15.63 5.02 3.61
CA VAL A 28 16.05 4.07 2.58
C VAL A 28 14.86 3.18 2.25
N VAL A 29 14.51 3.07 0.97
CA VAL A 29 13.33 2.32 0.52
C VAL A 29 13.78 1.11 -0.30
N THR A 30 13.39 -0.08 0.13
CA THR A 30 13.52 -1.33 -0.62
C THR A 30 12.14 -1.74 -1.12
N GLU A 31 11.90 -1.61 -2.42
CA GLU A 31 10.67 -2.06 -3.05
C GLU A 31 10.62 -3.60 -3.19
N LYS A 32 9.43 -4.17 -3.04
CA LYS A 32 9.15 -5.59 -3.27
C LYS A 32 7.83 -5.77 -3.98
N ASN A 33 7.78 -6.70 -4.93
CA ASN A 33 6.53 -7.04 -5.60
C ASN A 33 5.62 -7.84 -4.64
N ILE A 34 4.45 -7.28 -4.34
CA ILE A 34 3.44 -7.90 -3.47
C ILE A 34 2.89 -9.21 -4.08
N LEU A 35 2.89 -9.33 -5.40
CA LEU A 35 2.37 -10.49 -6.14
C LEU A 35 3.36 -11.67 -6.15
N GLU A 36 4.66 -11.40 -6.02
CA GLU A 36 5.73 -12.41 -5.99
C GLU A 36 6.16 -12.77 -4.57
N THR A 37 5.67 -12.03 -3.57
CA THR A 37 6.00 -12.28 -2.17
C THR A 37 5.22 -13.48 -1.65
N GLN A 38 5.93 -14.43 -1.02
CA GLN A 38 5.30 -15.53 -0.30
C GLN A 38 4.69 -15.04 1.03
N TRP A 39 3.39 -14.86 1.00
CA TRP A 39 2.58 -14.48 2.16
C TRP A 39 2.21 -15.69 3.02
N THR A 40 2.07 -15.45 4.32
CA THR A 40 1.40 -16.36 5.25
C THR A 40 0.32 -15.58 5.98
N ARG A 41 -0.64 -16.27 6.60
CA ARG A 41 -1.71 -15.63 7.35
C ARG A 41 -1.14 -14.72 8.44
N GLU A 42 -0.17 -15.23 9.20
CA GLU A 42 0.48 -14.52 10.30
C GLU A 42 1.20 -13.27 9.82
N LYS A 43 1.91 -13.35 8.67
CA LYS A 43 2.60 -12.20 8.09
C LYS A 43 1.62 -11.10 7.69
N LEU A 44 0.52 -11.44 7.01
CA LEU A 44 -0.47 -10.47 6.53
C LEU A 44 -1.20 -9.77 7.69
N LEU A 45 -1.61 -10.53 8.70
CA LEU A 45 -2.30 -9.99 9.87
C LEU A 45 -1.52 -8.87 10.56
N LEU A 46 -0.19 -8.99 10.59
CA LEU A 46 0.68 -7.97 11.18
C LEU A 46 0.64 -6.63 10.44
N TYR A 47 0.25 -6.58 9.16
CA TYR A 47 0.07 -5.32 8.42
C TYR A 47 -1.33 -4.72 8.61
N PHE A 48 -2.33 -5.55 8.86
CA PHE A 48 -3.71 -5.09 8.94
C PHE A 48 -4.05 -4.43 10.29
N GLY A 49 -3.34 -4.82 11.36
CA GLY A 49 -3.58 -4.31 12.70
C GLY A 49 -5.03 -4.50 13.13
N ASN A 50 -5.65 -3.44 13.64
CA ASN A 50 -7.04 -3.44 14.11
C ASN A 50 -8.06 -3.02 13.03
N LYS A 51 -7.65 -2.96 11.75
CA LYS A 51 -8.56 -2.56 10.66
C LYS A 51 -9.68 -3.58 10.47
N PRO A 52 -10.92 -3.14 10.16
CA PRO A 52 -11.99 -4.04 9.71
C PRO A 52 -11.55 -4.87 8.50
N VAL A 53 -12.03 -6.11 8.41
CA VAL A 53 -11.65 -7.05 7.32
C VAL A 53 -11.89 -6.46 5.94
N ALA A 54 -12.99 -5.72 5.76
CA ALA A 54 -13.33 -5.07 4.51
C ALA A 54 -12.28 -4.05 4.02
N ASP A 55 -11.51 -3.46 4.94
CA ASP A 55 -10.47 -2.47 4.63
C ASP A 55 -9.16 -3.09 4.17
N TRP A 56 -9.01 -4.41 4.35
CA TRP A 56 -7.81 -5.13 3.91
C TRP A 56 -7.76 -5.24 2.39
N PHE A 57 -8.93 -5.13 1.73
CA PHE A 57 -9.08 -5.39 0.31
C PHE A 57 -8.75 -4.18 -0.57
N ASN A 58 -8.02 -4.46 -1.65
CA ASN A 58 -7.88 -3.54 -2.76
C ASN A 58 -9.22 -3.43 -3.50
N ARG A 59 -9.94 -2.32 -3.28
CA ARG A 59 -11.24 -2.06 -3.90
C ARG A 59 -11.20 -1.97 -5.43
N THR A 60 -10.02 -1.76 -6.01
CA THR A 60 -9.86 -1.72 -7.47
C THR A 60 -9.48 -3.06 -8.08
N ALA A 61 -9.32 -4.12 -7.28
CA ALA A 61 -9.01 -5.45 -7.78
C ALA A 61 -10.17 -5.99 -8.65
N PRO A 62 -9.87 -6.69 -9.77
CA PRO A 62 -10.89 -7.19 -10.70
C PRO A 62 -12.01 -7.97 -10.03
N LEU A 63 -11.68 -8.89 -9.11
CA LEU A 63 -12.65 -9.72 -8.41
C LEU A 63 -13.57 -8.93 -7.45
N VAL A 64 -13.08 -7.81 -6.92
CA VAL A 64 -13.89 -6.90 -6.10
C VAL A 64 -14.80 -6.05 -6.99
N LYS A 65 -14.27 -5.54 -8.11
CA LYS A 65 -15.05 -4.77 -9.09
C LYS A 65 -16.16 -5.59 -9.75
N SER A 66 -15.88 -6.86 -10.07
CA SER A 66 -16.88 -7.80 -10.59
C SER A 66 -17.88 -8.29 -9.55
N LYS A 67 -17.75 -7.86 -8.28
CA LYS A 67 -18.53 -8.33 -7.12
C LYS A 67 -18.45 -9.85 -6.88
N THR A 68 -17.42 -10.51 -7.42
CA THR A 68 -17.11 -11.92 -7.13
C THR A 68 -16.62 -12.07 -5.70
N VAL A 69 -15.87 -11.09 -5.20
CA VAL A 69 -15.50 -10.94 -3.79
C VAL A 69 -16.17 -9.67 -3.28
N ILE A 70 -16.96 -9.79 -2.22
CA ILE A 70 -17.62 -8.66 -1.55
C ILE A 70 -16.95 -8.48 -0.19
N PRO A 71 -16.01 -7.53 -0.03
CA PRO A 71 -15.22 -7.38 1.21
C PRO A 71 -16.05 -7.27 2.48
N GLU A 72 -17.25 -6.68 2.40
CA GLU A 72 -18.19 -6.52 3.51
C GLU A 72 -18.82 -7.83 3.98
N SER A 73 -18.90 -8.86 3.13
CA SER A 73 -19.54 -10.14 3.47
C SER A 73 -18.53 -11.24 3.79
N VAL A 74 -17.22 -10.95 3.68
CA VAL A 74 -16.16 -11.93 3.87
C VAL A 74 -15.65 -11.87 5.31
N ASN A 75 -15.55 -13.04 5.95
CA ASN A 75 -15.01 -13.12 7.30
C ASN A 75 -13.46 -13.12 7.30
N ARG A 76 -12.87 -13.03 8.50
CA ARG A 76 -11.41 -12.94 8.69
C ARG A 76 -10.61 -14.05 8.02
N GLU A 77 -10.98 -15.31 8.27
CA GLU A 77 -10.23 -16.47 7.78
C GLU A 77 -10.36 -16.60 6.26
N GLU A 78 -11.57 -16.41 5.74
CA GLU A 78 -11.85 -16.43 4.31
C GLU A 78 -11.10 -15.30 3.58
N ALA A 79 -11.03 -14.11 4.16
CA ALA A 79 -10.28 -12.99 3.58
C ALA A 79 -8.79 -13.33 3.42
N LEU A 80 -8.19 -13.95 4.44
CA LEU A 80 -6.79 -14.37 4.39
C LEU A 80 -6.58 -15.42 3.30
N ASP A 81 -7.46 -16.42 3.20
CA ASP A 81 -7.35 -17.46 2.17
C ASP A 81 -7.48 -16.90 0.76
N LEU A 82 -8.41 -15.95 0.55
CA LEU A 82 -8.55 -15.23 -0.71
C LEU A 82 -7.28 -14.45 -1.05
N MET A 83 -6.68 -13.75 -0.08
CA MET A 83 -5.47 -12.95 -0.28
C MET A 83 -4.21 -13.80 -0.52
N LEU A 84 -4.09 -14.94 0.15
CA LEU A 84 -3.00 -15.89 -0.11
C LEU A 84 -3.11 -16.49 -1.51
N LYS A 85 -4.33 -16.82 -1.95
CA LYS A 85 -4.59 -17.34 -3.29
C LYS A 85 -4.42 -16.27 -4.37
N ASN A 86 -4.84 -15.04 -4.10
CA ASN A 86 -4.81 -13.92 -5.02
C ASN A 86 -4.27 -12.65 -4.33
N PRO A 87 -2.93 -12.47 -4.22
CA PRO A 87 -2.32 -11.33 -3.52
C PRO A 87 -2.72 -9.95 -4.06
N ILE A 88 -3.24 -9.89 -5.29
CA ILE A 88 -3.78 -8.68 -5.91
C ILE A 88 -4.97 -8.08 -5.14
N LEU A 89 -5.65 -8.91 -4.32
CA LEU A 89 -6.73 -8.50 -3.45
C LEU A 89 -6.25 -7.69 -2.25
N ILE A 90 -4.96 -7.68 -1.93
CA ILE A 90 -4.45 -6.97 -0.76
C ILE A 90 -4.36 -5.47 -1.07
N LYS A 91 -4.96 -4.64 -0.21
CA LYS A 91 -4.82 -3.17 -0.28
C LYS A 91 -3.35 -2.80 -0.06
N ARG A 92 -2.82 -2.04 -1.00
CA ARG A 92 -1.41 -1.63 -1.09
C ARG A 92 -1.26 -0.11 -0.93
N PRO A 93 -0.07 0.40 -0.55
CA PRO A 93 1.15 -0.37 -0.24
C PRO A 93 1.06 -1.13 1.09
N LEU A 94 1.96 -2.09 1.31
CA LEU A 94 2.30 -2.57 2.65
C LEU A 94 3.71 -2.06 3.01
N LEU A 95 3.86 -1.50 4.20
CA LEU A 95 5.11 -0.93 4.70
C LEU A 95 5.61 -1.75 5.87
N ARG A 96 6.91 -2.01 5.92
CA ARG A 96 7.58 -2.60 7.09
C ARG A 96 8.85 -1.82 7.41
N VAL A 97 9.00 -1.43 8.67
CA VAL A 97 10.22 -0.83 9.23
C VAL A 97 10.53 -1.60 10.49
N GLU A 98 11.68 -2.27 10.50
CA GLU A 98 12.05 -3.20 11.58
C GLU A 98 10.93 -4.21 11.84
N ASP A 99 10.37 -4.23 13.05
CA ASP A 99 9.28 -5.12 13.45
C ASP A 99 7.88 -4.55 13.15
N GLU A 100 7.79 -3.23 13.00
CA GLU A 100 6.53 -2.52 12.80
C GLU A 100 6.07 -2.53 11.34
N ARG A 101 4.75 -2.62 11.14
CA ARG A 101 4.12 -2.87 9.85
C ARG A 101 2.85 -2.04 9.71
N MET A 102 2.58 -1.58 8.49
CA MET A 102 1.42 -0.77 8.17
C MET A 102 0.85 -1.13 6.80
N GLN A 103 -0.48 -1.20 6.72
CA GLN A 103 -1.19 -1.22 5.44
C GLN A 103 -1.64 0.19 5.03
N GLY A 104 -1.36 0.55 3.79
CA GLY A 104 -1.67 1.83 3.20
C GLY A 104 -0.57 2.87 3.42
N PHE A 105 -0.82 4.09 2.95
CA PHE A 105 0.08 5.23 3.12
C PHE A 105 -0.72 6.45 3.59
N SER A 106 -1.10 6.48 4.86
CA SER A 106 -1.62 7.71 5.46
C SER A 106 -0.44 8.60 5.78
N VAL A 107 -0.40 9.80 5.18
CA VAL A 107 0.69 10.76 5.40
C VAL A 107 0.88 11.03 6.88
N ASP A 108 -0.20 11.33 7.60
CA ASP A 108 -0.14 11.63 9.03
C ASP A 108 0.34 10.43 9.85
N ALA A 109 -0.14 9.23 9.55
CA ALA A 109 0.27 8.02 10.25
C ALA A 109 1.74 7.66 9.99
N VAL A 110 2.20 7.78 8.74
CA VAL A 110 3.60 7.50 8.36
C VAL A 110 4.52 8.58 8.94
N HIS A 111 4.10 9.84 8.93
CA HIS A 111 4.85 10.93 9.53
C HIS A 111 5.00 10.75 11.05
N ALA A 112 3.91 10.41 11.76
CA ALA A 112 3.96 10.13 13.19
C ALA A 112 4.82 8.90 13.52
N TRP A 113 4.91 7.94 12.60
CA TRP A 113 5.65 6.70 12.79
C TRP A 113 7.15 6.85 12.56
N ILE A 114 7.57 7.31 11.38
CA ILE A 114 8.99 7.35 10.98
C ILE A 114 9.48 8.75 10.61
N GLY A 115 8.60 9.74 10.58
CA GLY A 115 8.89 11.07 10.05
C GLY A 115 8.69 11.15 8.54
N LEU A 116 8.30 12.33 8.06
CA LEU A 116 8.15 12.65 6.62
C LEU A 116 8.58 14.08 6.32
N ASP A 117 9.36 14.68 7.21
CA ASP A 117 9.98 15.99 7.00
C ASP A 117 11.13 15.88 6.01
N PRO A 118 11.39 16.94 5.22
CA PRO A 118 12.44 16.91 4.23
C PRO A 118 13.81 16.71 4.89
N SER A 119 14.60 15.82 4.31
CA SER A 119 16.04 15.84 4.51
C SER A 119 16.65 17.05 3.79
N LYS A 120 17.82 17.50 4.23
CA LYS A 120 18.49 18.70 3.72
C LYS A 120 18.53 18.73 2.19
N GLY A 121 17.96 19.78 1.59
CA GLY A 121 17.93 19.98 0.12
C GLY A 121 16.72 19.36 -0.59
N ASN A 122 15.80 18.72 0.13
CA ASN A 122 14.58 18.13 -0.42
C ASN A 122 13.29 18.89 -0.03
N GLU A 123 13.41 20.11 0.47
CA GLU A 123 12.30 20.91 1.02
C GLU A 123 11.18 21.11 -0.01
N THR A 124 11.54 21.57 -1.23
CA THR A 124 10.58 21.77 -2.33
C THR A 124 9.88 20.48 -2.74
N ILE A 125 10.61 19.35 -2.79
CA ILE A 125 10.05 18.05 -3.19
C ILE A 125 8.98 17.61 -2.19
N VAL A 126 9.26 17.72 -0.89
CA VAL A 126 8.29 17.36 0.15
C VAL A 126 7.10 18.30 0.15
N GLU A 127 7.31 19.59 -0.09
CA GLU A 127 6.21 20.57 -0.16
C GLU A 127 5.25 20.27 -1.33
N GLU A 128 5.78 19.90 -2.50
CA GLU A 128 4.98 19.49 -3.66
C GLU A 128 4.18 18.22 -3.36
N LEU A 129 4.82 17.20 -2.78
CA LEU A 129 4.18 15.93 -2.46
C LEU A 129 3.11 16.07 -1.37
N ARG A 130 3.28 17.01 -0.42
CA ARG A 130 2.25 17.33 0.60
C ARG A 130 0.96 17.88 0.00
N LYS A 131 1.02 18.53 -1.15
CA LYS A 131 -0.15 19.08 -1.86
C LYS A 131 -0.95 17.97 -2.57
N GLU A 132 -0.36 16.77 -2.70
CA GLU A 132 -0.99 15.63 -3.35
C GLU A 132 -1.73 14.71 -2.35
N ASN A 133 -2.89 14.18 -2.75
CA ASN A 133 -3.60 13.18 -1.95
C ASN A 133 -3.06 11.76 -2.19
N LEU A 134 -1.85 11.51 -1.71
CA LEU A 134 -1.15 10.23 -1.91
C LEU A 134 -1.71 9.10 -1.05
N GLY A 135 -2.60 9.35 -0.10
CA GLY A 135 -3.21 8.30 0.73
C GLY A 135 -4.35 7.54 0.06
N LEU A 136 -4.90 8.08 -1.03
CA LEU A 136 -5.98 7.46 -1.78
C LEU A 136 -5.52 7.01 -3.16
N CYS A 137 -6.04 5.86 -3.60
CA CYS A 137 -5.79 5.38 -4.96
C CYS A 137 -6.57 6.26 -5.95
N PRO A 138 -5.92 6.88 -6.96
CA PRO A 138 -6.61 7.75 -7.92
C PRO A 138 -7.59 6.98 -8.82
N MET A 139 -7.48 5.66 -8.86
CA MET A 139 -8.37 4.76 -9.62
C MET A 139 -9.63 4.35 -8.83
N LEU A 140 -9.79 4.78 -7.57
CA LEU A 140 -11.01 4.51 -6.79
C LEU A 140 -12.25 5.15 -7.43
N ALA A 141 -12.10 6.35 -8.00
CA ALA A 141 -13.19 7.09 -8.65
C ALA A 141 -13.44 6.66 -10.10
N LYS A 142 -12.64 5.72 -10.64
CA LYS A 142 -12.73 5.26 -12.03
C LYS A 142 -13.18 3.80 -12.05
N ASP A 143 -14.10 3.46 -12.94
CA ASP A 143 -14.52 2.06 -13.14
C ASP A 143 -13.41 1.16 -13.71
N THR A 144 -12.29 1.73 -14.14
CA THR A 144 -11.11 1.04 -14.68
C THR A 144 -10.26 0.33 -13.61
N SER A 145 -9.89 -0.93 -13.83
CA SER A 145 -9.00 -1.68 -12.92
C SER A 145 -7.55 -1.20 -13.04
N CYS A 146 -6.81 -1.17 -11.93
CA CYS A 146 -5.35 -0.90 -11.95
C CYS A 146 -4.56 -2.01 -12.65
N ASP A 147 -5.18 -3.14 -12.95
CA ASP A 147 -4.50 -4.34 -13.42
C ASP A 147 -4.52 -4.50 -14.94
N GLU A 148 -5.28 -3.64 -15.64
CA GLU A 148 -5.29 -3.54 -17.10
C GLU A 148 -4.17 -2.65 -17.66
N GLN A 149 -3.45 -1.94 -16.79
CA GLN A 149 -2.25 -1.18 -17.17
C GLN A 149 -1.10 -2.16 -17.38
N LYS A 150 -1.06 -2.76 -18.59
CA LYS A 150 0.10 -3.52 -19.07
C LYS A 150 1.33 -2.62 -18.98
N ILE A 151 2.36 -3.13 -18.29
CA ILE A 151 3.71 -2.58 -18.37
C ILE A 151 4.11 -2.75 -19.84
N SER A 152 4.18 -1.62 -20.56
CA SER A 152 4.77 -1.58 -21.89
C SER A 152 6.28 -1.63 -21.79
#